data_AF-A0A554VP59-F1
#
_entry.id   AF-A0A554VP59-F1
#
_cell.length_a   1.000
_cell.length_b   1.000
_cell.length_c   1.000
_cell.angle_alpha   90.00
_cell.angle_beta   90.00
_cell.angle_gamma   90.00
#
_symmetry.space_group_name_H-M   'P 1'
#
loop_
_entity.id
_entity.type
_entity.pdbx_description
1 polymer ?
#
loop_
_entity_poly.entity_id
_entity_poly.type
_entity_poly.pdbx_seq_one_letter_code
_entity_poly.pdbx_strand_id
1 'polypeptide(L)'
;MIKVVGLGPGHSDYIIPMATQAISEATVVIGYHYYFQFIQHLVHPDALCIGKELSEEEKRAEIAIQHALEGEHVVVIGSGDASIYAMASIVYQKVAEQALDIPIETVPGISAFITAGSKLGAILGHDFCCISLSDLMTPWTTIEKRIRAAAMGDFVTGLYNPKSKKRYWQLQTLQRIYLEYRSAETPVAICKQLGRTEEEIKITTLGDFDVNDVDMFCVVLIGNSQTFNYKDHLITPRGYLNRKPETGSEIQQASFSEITNNIPQNTLEKDALWAAIRCIHTSGDYEYIKYLKTSEQAITIWHKYLQAGGTIVTDVTMVQAGITKGYISKYNNKVVCLLNDPETLKLAEEEGLTRTQAGIKLAAKKYPKALFVIGNAPTALIEITDQIQEGTLSPTGVIGAPVGFINVIESKERLKTITEIPYALITEKRGGSNFAAAIVNAAFTLEEAKL
;
A
#
# COMPACT_ATOMS: atom_id res chain seq x y z
N MET A 1 20.80 -44.41 10.08
CA MET A 1 19.87 -43.25 10.00
C MET A 1 20.68 -41.98 9.75
N ILE A 2 20.09 -40.92 9.20
CA ILE A 2 20.77 -39.63 8.96
C ILE A 2 20.01 -38.49 9.65
N LYS A 3 20.67 -37.76 10.57
CA LYS A 3 20.16 -36.48 11.10
C LYS A 3 20.94 -35.34 10.47
N VAL A 4 20.26 -34.34 9.90
CA VAL A 4 20.90 -33.12 9.39
C VAL A 4 20.69 -32.00 10.39
N VAL A 5 21.77 -31.47 10.97
CA VAL A 5 21.73 -30.65 12.19
C VAL A 5 22.21 -29.22 11.92
N GLY A 6 21.37 -28.24 12.26
CA GLY A 6 21.72 -26.83 12.27
C GLY A 6 22.42 -26.43 13.57
N LEU A 7 23.62 -25.88 13.47
CA LEU A 7 24.45 -25.49 14.63
C LEU A 7 24.17 -24.09 15.17
N GLY A 8 23.32 -23.31 14.50
CA GLY A 8 23.20 -21.89 14.78
C GLY A 8 24.34 -21.05 14.16
N PRO A 9 24.41 -19.74 14.46
CA PRO A 9 25.27 -18.80 13.75
C PRO A 9 26.76 -18.87 14.18
N GLY A 10 27.07 -19.38 15.37
CA GLY A 10 28.46 -19.60 15.80
C GLY A 10 28.64 -19.95 17.29
N HIS A 11 28.10 -19.13 18.19
CA HIS A 11 28.29 -19.30 19.64
C HIS A 11 27.55 -20.53 20.17
N SER A 12 28.10 -21.16 21.21
CA SER A 12 27.52 -22.34 21.87
C SER A 12 26.09 -22.10 22.38
N ASP A 13 25.78 -20.88 22.81
CA ASP A 13 24.45 -20.52 23.32
C ASP A 13 23.34 -20.61 22.26
N TYR A 14 23.71 -20.62 20.98
CA TYR A 14 22.76 -20.81 19.89
C TYR A 14 22.61 -22.29 19.47
N ILE A 15 23.43 -23.19 20.00
CA ILE A 15 23.28 -24.62 19.77
C ILE A 15 22.13 -25.11 20.65
N ILE A 16 20.99 -25.40 20.02
CA ILE A 16 19.80 -25.83 20.76
C ILE A 16 20.01 -27.23 21.38
N PRO A 17 19.27 -27.58 22.46
CA PRO A 17 19.42 -28.88 23.12
C PRO A 17 19.24 -30.08 22.19
N MET A 18 18.31 -30.00 21.23
CA MET A 18 18.10 -31.07 20.24
C MET A 18 19.32 -31.32 19.36
N ALA A 19 20.04 -30.26 18.96
CA ALA A 19 21.26 -30.38 18.16
C ALA A 19 22.38 -31.00 18.98
N THR A 20 22.53 -30.58 20.23
CA THR A 20 23.50 -31.15 21.18
C THR A 20 23.28 -32.65 21.37
N GLN A 21 22.03 -33.05 21.64
CA GLN A 21 21.66 -34.45 21.81
C GLN A 21 21.99 -35.27 20.56
N ALA A 22 21.54 -34.80 19.38
CA ALA A 22 21.80 -35.50 18.12
C ALA A 22 23.29 -35.72 17.86
N ILE A 23 24.14 -34.71 18.11
CA ILE A 23 25.59 -34.81 17.93
C ILE A 23 26.22 -35.79 18.92
N SER A 24 25.78 -35.78 20.19
CA SER A 24 26.33 -36.65 21.24
C SER A 24 26.00 -38.13 21.06
N GLU A 25 24.91 -38.44 20.35
CA GLU A 25 24.45 -39.81 20.07
C GLU A 25 25.00 -40.35 18.73
N ALA A 26 25.72 -39.54 17.96
CA ALA A 26 26.20 -39.89 16.63
C ALA A 26 27.40 -40.83 16.70
N THR A 27 27.43 -41.83 15.83
CA THR A 27 28.62 -42.65 15.59
C THR A 27 29.49 -42.08 14.47
N VAL A 28 28.88 -41.32 13.54
CA VAL A 28 29.59 -40.63 12.46
C VAL A 28 29.10 -39.18 12.36
N VAL A 29 30.02 -38.21 12.35
CA VAL A 29 29.71 -36.78 12.20
C VAL A 29 30.39 -36.24 10.94
N ILE A 30 29.61 -35.68 10.02
CA ILE A 30 30.06 -35.21 8.70
C ILE A 30 29.77 -33.72 8.56
N GLY A 31 30.74 -32.93 8.10
CA GLY A 31 30.53 -31.49 7.96
C GLY A 31 31.61 -30.77 7.17
N TYR A 32 31.44 -29.46 7.01
CA TYR A 32 32.54 -28.59 6.59
C TYR A 32 33.60 -28.56 7.71
N HIS A 33 34.88 -28.74 7.36
CA HIS A 33 35.97 -28.89 8.35
C HIS A 33 35.97 -27.78 9.41
N TYR A 34 35.68 -26.53 9.01
CA TYR A 34 35.61 -25.39 9.91
C TYR A 34 34.56 -25.54 11.02
N TYR A 35 33.45 -26.25 10.82
CA TYR A 35 32.38 -26.33 11.82
C TYR A 35 32.71 -27.22 13.01
N PHE A 36 33.65 -28.16 12.87
CA PHE A 36 34.03 -29.07 13.94
C PHE A 36 34.61 -28.35 15.17
N GLN A 37 35.25 -27.20 14.99
CA GLN A 37 35.79 -26.41 16.10
C GLN A 37 34.71 -25.97 17.10
N PHE A 38 33.45 -25.84 16.66
CA PHE A 38 32.34 -25.39 17.50
C PHE A 38 31.68 -26.52 18.29
N ILE A 39 31.83 -27.76 17.83
CA ILE A 39 31.07 -28.91 18.35
C ILE A 39 31.95 -30.01 18.92
N GLN A 40 33.29 -29.89 18.85
CA GLN A 40 34.21 -30.96 19.26
C GLN A 40 33.95 -31.48 20.68
N HIS A 41 33.56 -30.60 21.60
CA HIS A 41 33.22 -30.93 22.99
C HIS A 41 31.89 -31.68 23.16
N LEU A 42 31.05 -31.73 22.12
CA LEU A 42 29.75 -32.41 22.09
C LEU A 42 29.82 -33.78 21.40
N VAL A 43 30.85 -34.02 20.60
CA VAL A 43 31.01 -35.26 19.84
C VAL A 43 31.39 -36.40 20.78
N HIS A 44 30.75 -37.56 20.61
CA HIS A 44 31.11 -38.76 21.34
C HIS A 44 32.59 -39.14 21.08
N PRO A 45 33.39 -39.51 22.09
CA PRO A 45 34.82 -39.78 21.91
C PRO A 45 35.16 -40.82 20.83
N ASP A 46 34.29 -41.82 20.66
CA ASP A 46 34.47 -42.90 19.68
C ASP A 46 33.85 -42.59 18.29
N ALA A 47 33.23 -41.43 18.10
CA ALA A 47 32.58 -41.09 16.84
C ALA A 47 33.61 -40.72 15.74
N LEU A 48 33.35 -41.20 14.52
CA LEU A 48 34.15 -40.86 13.35
C LEU A 48 33.77 -39.47 12.83
N CYS A 49 34.72 -38.52 12.85
CA CYS A 49 34.54 -37.19 12.28
C CYS A 49 35.09 -37.09 10.85
N ILE A 50 34.24 -36.74 9.89
CA ILE A 50 34.59 -36.58 8.47
C ILE A 50 34.40 -35.12 8.03
N GLY A 51 35.51 -34.41 7.89
CA GLY A 51 35.55 -33.06 7.33
C GLY A 51 35.69 -33.05 5.81
N LYS A 52 34.95 -32.15 5.14
CA LYS A 52 35.10 -31.83 3.71
C LYS A 52 35.25 -30.34 3.48
N GLU A 53 35.63 -29.93 2.27
CA GLU A 53 35.83 -28.53 1.90
C GLU A 53 34.53 -27.80 1.51
N LEU A 54 34.58 -26.47 1.53
CA LEU A 54 33.52 -25.61 1.00
C LEU A 54 33.37 -25.88 -0.51
N SER A 55 32.16 -26.13 -1.02
CA SER A 55 31.80 -26.64 -2.37
C SER A 55 31.70 -28.16 -2.56
N GLU A 56 31.95 -28.95 -1.52
CA GLU A 56 31.78 -30.41 -1.55
C GLU A 56 30.47 -30.88 -0.90
N GLU A 57 29.38 -30.11 -1.03
CA GLU A 57 28.09 -30.43 -0.43
C GLU A 57 27.55 -31.80 -0.89
N GLU A 58 27.56 -32.08 -2.19
CA GLU A 58 27.05 -33.36 -2.72
C GLU A 58 27.86 -34.56 -2.19
N LYS A 59 29.18 -34.43 -2.13
CA LYS A 59 30.06 -35.47 -1.58
C LYS A 59 29.78 -35.73 -0.11
N ARG A 60 29.48 -34.69 0.69
CA ARG A 60 29.07 -34.87 2.09
C ARG A 60 27.79 -35.69 2.21
N ALA A 61 26.81 -35.43 1.34
CA ALA A 61 25.57 -36.20 1.31
C ALA A 61 25.81 -37.66 0.89
N GLU A 62 26.65 -37.90 -0.12
CA GLU A 62 27.01 -39.25 -0.59
C GLU A 62 27.70 -40.08 0.51
N ILE A 63 28.65 -39.48 1.23
CA ILE A 63 29.33 -40.15 2.36
C ILE A 63 28.35 -40.43 3.50
N ALA A 64 27.42 -39.50 3.77
CA ALA A 64 26.40 -39.70 4.80
C ALA A 64 25.49 -40.88 4.47
N ILE A 65 25.10 -41.02 3.21
CA ILE A 65 24.32 -42.15 2.71
C ILE A 65 25.11 -43.46 2.85
N GLN A 66 26.38 -43.47 2.45
CA GLN A 66 27.22 -44.67 2.55
C GLN A 66 27.27 -45.21 3.99
N HIS A 67 27.61 -44.37 4.96
CA HIS A 67 27.66 -44.80 6.35
C HIS A 67 26.30 -45.18 6.92
N ALA A 68 25.23 -44.47 6.51
CA ALA A 68 23.89 -44.83 6.95
C ALA A 68 23.44 -46.21 6.43
N LEU A 69 23.87 -46.62 5.24
CA LEU A 69 23.64 -47.97 4.70
C LEU A 69 24.45 -49.05 5.43
N GLU A 70 25.57 -48.69 6.04
CA GLU A 70 26.37 -49.56 6.92
C GLU A 70 25.73 -49.74 8.31
N GLY A 71 24.60 -49.07 8.58
CA GLY A 71 23.87 -49.14 9.86
C GLY A 71 24.25 -48.06 10.87
N GLU A 72 25.11 -47.12 10.49
CA GLU A 72 25.61 -46.08 11.39
C GLU A 72 24.55 -45.01 11.74
N HIS A 73 24.77 -44.33 12.86
CA HIS A 73 24.03 -43.16 13.30
C HIS A 73 24.76 -41.91 12.81
N VAL A 74 24.36 -41.42 11.64
CA VAL A 74 25.05 -40.35 10.93
C VAL A 74 24.44 -38.99 11.26
N VAL A 75 25.30 -38.03 11.62
CA VAL A 75 24.93 -36.62 11.76
C VAL A 75 25.65 -35.79 10.69
N VAL A 76 24.90 -35.04 9.90
CA VAL A 76 25.44 -34.06 8.94
C VAL A 76 25.24 -32.65 9.50
N ILE A 77 26.33 -31.98 9.86
CA ILE A 77 26.28 -30.65 10.49
C ILE A 77 26.38 -29.50 9.48
N GLY A 78 25.66 -28.41 9.74
CA GLY A 78 25.71 -27.16 8.99
C GLY A 78 25.53 -25.93 9.88
N SER A 79 26.01 -24.76 9.44
CA SER A 79 25.78 -23.51 10.17
C SER A 79 24.33 -23.03 10.00
N GLY A 80 23.88 -22.21 10.95
CA GLY A 80 22.52 -21.67 10.97
C GLY A 80 21.48 -22.77 11.16
N ASP A 81 20.44 -22.72 10.33
CA ASP A 81 19.40 -23.74 10.28
C ASP A 81 19.69 -24.75 9.16
N ALA A 82 19.49 -26.04 9.42
CA ALA A 82 19.76 -27.12 8.45
C ALA A 82 18.92 -27.05 7.17
N SER A 83 17.77 -26.35 7.19
CA SER A 83 16.86 -26.22 6.06
C SER A 83 17.08 -24.96 5.21
N ILE A 84 17.77 -23.94 5.73
CA ILE A 84 17.95 -22.65 5.05
C ILE A 84 19.28 -22.64 4.29
N TYR A 85 19.22 -22.87 2.97
CA TYR A 85 20.38 -22.91 2.07
C TYR A 85 21.52 -23.83 2.56
N ALA A 86 21.15 -24.95 3.18
CA ALA A 86 22.06 -25.86 3.87
C ALA A 86 21.87 -27.32 3.42
N MET A 87 22.50 -28.25 4.16
CA MET A 87 22.66 -29.65 3.75
C MET A 87 21.36 -30.46 3.67
N ALA A 88 20.27 -30.05 4.34
CA ALA A 88 19.06 -30.88 4.38
C ALA A 88 18.49 -31.10 2.97
N SER A 89 18.36 -30.04 2.17
CA SER A 89 17.84 -30.17 0.80
C SER A 89 18.65 -31.17 -0.04
N ILE A 90 19.98 -31.19 0.12
CA ILE A 90 20.88 -32.01 -0.69
C ILE A 90 20.83 -33.47 -0.23
N VAL A 91 20.82 -33.71 1.09
CA VAL A 91 20.72 -35.07 1.66
C VAL A 91 19.38 -35.71 1.29
N TYR A 92 18.26 -35.00 1.49
CA TYR A 92 16.94 -35.50 1.13
C TYR A 92 16.83 -35.78 -0.36
N GLN A 93 17.37 -34.89 -1.21
CA GLN A 93 17.38 -35.09 -2.65
C GLN A 93 18.15 -36.36 -3.05
N LYS A 94 19.40 -36.54 -2.57
CA LYS A 94 20.24 -37.68 -2.95
C LYS A 94 19.67 -39.02 -2.47
N VAL A 95 19.04 -39.06 -1.30
CA VAL A 95 18.33 -40.26 -0.82
C VAL A 95 17.11 -40.57 -1.68
N ALA A 96 16.31 -39.54 -2.02
CA ALA A 96 15.13 -39.71 -2.86
C ALA A 96 15.47 -40.15 -4.30
N GLU A 97 16.52 -39.58 -4.91
CA GLU A 97 17.01 -39.95 -6.24
C GLU A 97 17.45 -41.42 -6.33
N GLN A 98 17.96 -41.97 -5.24
CA GLN A 98 18.39 -43.37 -5.13
C GLN A 98 17.30 -44.30 -4.58
N ALA A 99 16.13 -43.78 -4.21
CA ALA A 99 15.02 -44.52 -3.60
C ALA A 99 15.44 -45.38 -2.39
N LEU A 100 16.32 -44.87 -1.53
CA LEU A 100 16.85 -45.60 -0.38
C LEU A 100 15.90 -45.52 0.82
N ASP A 101 15.72 -46.65 1.52
CA ASP A 101 14.95 -46.74 2.76
C ASP A 101 15.83 -46.40 3.97
N ILE A 102 16.26 -45.13 4.05
CA ILE A 102 17.07 -44.60 5.16
C ILE A 102 16.23 -43.57 5.92
N PRO A 103 16.03 -43.72 7.24
CA PRO A 103 15.39 -42.68 8.04
C PRO A 103 16.21 -41.39 8.01
N ILE A 104 15.61 -40.29 7.56
CA ILE A 104 16.21 -38.95 7.56
C ILE A 104 15.40 -38.00 8.43
N GLU A 105 16.08 -37.23 9.27
CA GLU A 105 15.51 -36.19 10.13
C GLU A 105 16.28 -34.88 9.96
N THR A 106 15.58 -33.76 9.93
CA THR A 106 16.19 -32.42 10.00
C THR A 106 16.04 -31.86 11.40
N VAL A 107 17.15 -31.55 12.06
CA VAL A 107 17.18 -30.90 13.38
C VAL A 107 17.40 -29.39 13.17
N PRO A 108 16.48 -28.54 13.65
CA PRO A 108 16.53 -27.10 13.40
C PRO A 108 17.72 -26.43 14.08
N GLY A 109 18.06 -25.22 13.63
CA GLY A 109 19.06 -24.36 14.25
C GLY A 109 18.70 -22.89 14.11
N ILE A 110 19.31 -22.02 14.91
CA ILE A 110 19.03 -20.59 14.84
C ILE A 110 19.73 -19.99 13.61
N SER A 111 18.95 -19.63 12.60
CA SER A 111 19.50 -19.09 11.36
C SER A 111 20.15 -17.71 11.52
N ALA A 112 21.12 -17.38 10.67
CA ALA A 112 21.80 -16.08 10.67
C ALA A 112 20.80 -14.92 10.45
N PHE A 113 19.78 -15.11 9.61
CA PHE A 113 18.72 -14.12 9.39
C PHE A 113 17.89 -13.83 10.64
N ILE A 114 17.49 -14.86 11.39
CA ILE A 114 16.74 -14.68 12.63
C ILE A 114 17.61 -14.01 13.70
N THR A 115 18.88 -14.43 13.78
CA THR A 115 19.87 -13.81 14.66
C THR A 115 20.03 -12.32 14.33
N ALA A 116 20.18 -11.97 13.04
CA ALA A 116 20.26 -10.59 12.58
C ALA A 116 19.00 -9.80 12.97
N GLY A 117 17.81 -10.36 12.71
CA GLY A 117 16.55 -9.74 13.08
C GLY A 117 16.47 -9.38 14.56
N SER A 118 16.86 -10.32 15.44
CA SER A 118 16.86 -10.10 16.89
C SER A 118 17.87 -9.04 17.36
N LYS A 119 19.05 -8.98 16.73
CA LYS A 119 20.09 -7.99 17.06
C LYS A 119 19.79 -6.60 16.52
N LEU A 120 19.10 -6.52 15.38
CA LEU A 120 18.67 -5.27 14.77
C LEU A 120 17.40 -4.69 15.40
N GLY A 121 16.73 -5.41 16.31
CA GLY A 121 15.48 -4.97 16.93
C GLY A 121 14.26 -5.68 16.35
N ALA A 122 13.48 -5.01 15.50
CA ALA A 122 12.17 -5.48 15.03
C ALA A 122 11.98 -5.38 13.51
N ILE A 123 13.07 -5.51 12.74
CA ILE A 123 13.05 -5.45 11.27
C ILE A 123 12.24 -6.58 10.64
N LEU A 124 12.08 -7.72 11.33
CA LEU A 124 11.28 -8.85 10.85
C LEU A 124 9.80 -8.76 11.30
N GLY A 125 9.34 -7.55 11.65
CA GLY A 125 8.00 -7.31 12.16
C GLY A 125 6.87 -7.44 11.12
N HIS A 126 7.20 -7.51 9.83
CA HIS A 126 6.26 -7.63 8.72
C HIS A 126 6.72 -8.71 7.73
N ASP A 127 5.94 -8.92 6.68
CA ASP A 127 6.25 -9.84 5.58
C ASP A 127 7.71 -9.70 5.09
N PHE A 128 8.39 -10.84 5.04
CA PHE A 128 9.77 -10.92 4.62
C PHE A 128 10.01 -12.09 3.66
N CYS A 129 11.13 -12.03 2.94
CA CYS A 129 11.65 -13.16 2.18
C CYS A 129 13.16 -13.30 2.39
N CYS A 130 13.67 -14.51 2.10
CA CYS A 130 15.10 -14.77 2.03
C CYS A 130 15.49 -15.09 0.59
N ILE A 131 16.62 -14.54 0.13
CA ILE A 131 17.16 -14.78 -1.20
C ILE A 131 18.64 -15.10 -1.09
N SER A 132 19.06 -16.23 -1.67
CA SER A 132 20.48 -16.53 -1.89
C SER A 132 20.95 -15.89 -3.19
N LEU A 133 22.09 -15.19 -3.16
CA LEU A 133 22.74 -14.65 -4.37
C LEU A 133 23.74 -15.63 -5.00
N SER A 134 23.68 -16.91 -4.63
CA SER A 134 24.50 -17.96 -5.28
C SER A 134 23.85 -18.42 -6.56
N ASP A 135 24.51 -18.14 -7.69
CA ASP A 135 24.14 -18.58 -9.02
C ASP A 135 24.79 -19.92 -9.43
N LEU A 136 25.50 -20.59 -8.51
CA LEU A 136 26.19 -21.85 -8.77
C LEU A 136 25.24 -22.95 -9.26
N MET A 137 24.08 -23.09 -8.61
CA MET A 137 23.06 -24.10 -8.90
C MET A 137 21.72 -23.47 -9.29
N THR A 138 21.64 -22.15 -9.45
CA THR A 138 20.41 -21.44 -9.79
C THR A 138 20.72 -20.37 -10.84
N PRO A 139 20.11 -20.42 -12.04
CA PRO A 139 20.36 -19.42 -13.06
C PRO A 139 20.07 -17.99 -12.56
N TRP A 140 20.94 -17.04 -12.89
CA TRP A 140 20.78 -15.63 -12.52
C TRP A 140 19.41 -15.07 -12.89
N THR A 141 18.86 -15.43 -14.05
CA THR A 141 17.52 -14.98 -14.48
C THR A 141 16.41 -15.33 -13.48
N THR A 142 16.53 -16.45 -12.77
CA THR A 142 15.59 -16.84 -11.72
C THR A 142 15.83 -16.05 -10.44
N ILE A 143 17.09 -15.79 -10.09
CA ILE A 143 17.47 -14.97 -8.93
C ILE A 143 16.98 -13.53 -9.14
N GLU A 144 17.25 -12.93 -10.32
CA GLU A 144 16.79 -11.59 -10.67
C GLU A 144 15.27 -11.48 -10.62
N LYS A 145 14.54 -12.48 -11.14
CA LYS A 145 13.07 -12.53 -11.03
C LYS A 145 12.62 -12.47 -9.57
N ARG A 146 13.27 -13.20 -8.66
CA ARG A 146 12.97 -13.19 -7.22
C ARG A 146 13.30 -11.84 -6.58
N ILE A 147 14.44 -11.24 -6.95
CA ILE A 147 14.85 -9.90 -6.49
C ILE A 147 13.80 -8.86 -6.89
N ARG A 148 13.40 -8.83 -8.17
CA ARG A 148 12.36 -7.92 -8.67
C ARG A 148 11.02 -8.14 -7.99
N ALA A 149 10.62 -9.40 -7.78
CA ALA A 149 9.37 -9.71 -7.08
C ALA A 149 9.40 -9.28 -5.61
N ALA A 150 10.52 -9.47 -4.90
CA ALA A 150 10.68 -9.02 -3.52
C ALA A 150 10.66 -7.48 -3.42
N ALA A 151 11.35 -6.80 -4.34
CA ALA A 151 11.32 -5.34 -4.45
C ALA A 151 9.91 -4.82 -4.78
N MET A 152 9.24 -5.38 -5.79
CA MET A 152 7.87 -4.99 -6.15
C MET A 152 6.86 -5.27 -5.01
N GLY A 153 7.00 -6.41 -4.31
CA GLY A 153 6.06 -6.87 -3.29
C GLY A 153 6.22 -6.25 -1.90
N ASP A 154 7.06 -5.23 -1.74
CA ASP A 154 7.31 -4.57 -0.44
C ASP A 154 7.81 -5.48 0.70
N PHE A 155 8.56 -6.54 0.39
CA PHE A 155 9.10 -7.44 1.40
C PHE A 155 10.36 -6.89 2.06
N VAL A 156 10.47 -7.08 3.38
CA VAL A 156 11.79 -7.07 4.05
C VAL A 156 12.60 -8.25 3.50
N THR A 157 13.86 -8.02 3.12
CA THR A 157 14.63 -9.05 2.40
C THR A 157 15.94 -9.38 3.09
N GLY A 158 16.11 -10.64 3.46
CA GLY A 158 17.34 -11.22 3.96
C GLY A 158 18.16 -11.86 2.83
N LEU A 159 19.39 -11.38 2.63
CA LEU A 159 20.28 -11.86 1.58
C LEU A 159 21.32 -12.82 2.14
N TYR A 160 21.30 -14.03 1.62
CA TYR A 160 22.28 -15.07 1.90
C TYR A 160 23.31 -15.18 0.79
N ASN A 161 24.49 -15.66 1.17
CA ASN A 161 25.61 -15.87 0.26
C ASN A 161 25.86 -14.62 -0.62
N PRO A 162 25.91 -13.41 -0.04
CA PRO A 162 25.76 -12.19 -0.83
C PRO A 162 26.96 -11.88 -1.74
N LYS A 163 28.15 -12.40 -1.42
CA LYS A 163 29.38 -12.18 -2.19
C LYS A 163 30.33 -13.37 -2.12
N SER A 164 31.14 -13.56 -3.16
CA SER A 164 32.33 -14.42 -3.14
C SER A 164 33.36 -13.93 -4.16
N LYS A 165 34.52 -14.58 -4.26
CA LYS A 165 35.56 -14.24 -5.26
C LYS A 165 35.02 -14.19 -6.70
N LYS A 166 34.10 -15.10 -7.06
CA LYS A 166 33.48 -15.15 -8.40
C LYS A 166 32.18 -14.34 -8.48
N ARG A 167 31.51 -14.11 -7.35
CA ARG A 167 30.22 -13.41 -7.23
C ARG A 167 30.43 -12.00 -6.70
N TYR A 168 30.93 -11.12 -7.56
CA TYR A 168 31.32 -9.75 -7.21
C TYR A 168 30.38 -8.68 -7.76
N TRP A 169 29.39 -9.05 -8.59
CA TRP A 169 28.55 -8.13 -9.38
C TRP A 169 27.05 -8.23 -9.06
N GLN A 170 26.61 -9.37 -8.50
CA GLN A 170 25.21 -9.69 -8.23
C GLN A 170 24.59 -8.71 -7.22
N LEU A 171 25.36 -8.35 -6.19
CA LEU A 171 24.90 -7.45 -5.14
C LEU A 171 24.74 -6.01 -5.64
N GLN A 172 25.64 -5.49 -6.50
CA GLN A 172 25.42 -4.19 -7.18
C GLN A 172 24.15 -4.24 -8.03
N THR A 173 23.92 -5.35 -8.74
CA THR A 173 22.74 -5.48 -9.60
C THR A 173 21.46 -5.49 -8.77
N LEU A 174 21.46 -6.18 -7.62
CA LEU A 174 20.36 -6.17 -6.66
C LEU A 174 20.07 -4.76 -6.17
N GLN A 175 21.10 -4.02 -5.73
CA GLN A 175 20.93 -2.66 -5.23
C GLN A 175 20.29 -1.76 -6.28
N ARG A 176 20.77 -1.82 -7.53
CA ARG A 176 20.18 -1.07 -8.65
C ARG A 176 18.71 -1.41 -8.85
N ILE A 177 18.35 -2.70 -8.85
CA ILE A 177 16.95 -3.13 -8.99
C ILE A 177 16.12 -2.60 -7.83
N TYR A 178 16.60 -2.69 -6.59
CA TYR A 178 15.85 -2.19 -5.43
C TYR A 178 15.60 -0.69 -5.50
N LEU A 179 16.57 0.10 -5.97
CA LEU A 179 16.41 1.55 -6.18
C LEU A 179 15.35 1.91 -7.24
N GLU A 180 14.92 0.97 -8.09
CA GLU A 180 13.78 1.17 -9.01
C GLU A 180 12.42 1.14 -8.25
N TYR A 181 12.34 0.52 -7.06
CA TYR A 181 11.09 0.28 -6.32
C TYR A 181 11.07 0.83 -4.89
N ARG A 182 12.21 1.32 -4.38
CA ARG A 182 12.40 1.75 -2.99
C ARG A 182 13.08 3.11 -2.92
N SER A 183 12.81 3.84 -1.84
CA SER A 183 13.55 5.04 -1.50
C SER A 183 15.02 4.72 -1.27
N ALA A 184 15.93 5.61 -1.68
CA ALA A 184 17.35 5.54 -1.34
C ALA A 184 17.57 5.52 0.19
N GLU A 185 16.66 6.14 0.95
CA GLU A 185 16.71 6.18 2.43
C GLU A 185 16.27 4.87 3.10
N THR A 186 15.86 3.85 2.33
CA THR A 186 15.42 2.57 2.90
C THR A 186 16.54 1.95 3.74
N PRO A 187 16.31 1.61 5.02
CA PRO A 187 17.36 1.08 5.87
C PRO A 187 17.92 -0.26 5.37
N VAL A 188 19.24 -0.39 5.42
CA VAL A 188 19.99 -1.61 5.09
C VAL A 188 20.93 -1.94 6.25
N ALA A 189 21.02 -3.21 6.63
CA ALA A 189 21.95 -3.69 7.63
C ALA A 189 22.88 -4.77 7.06
N ILE A 190 24.17 -4.60 7.26
CA ILE A 190 25.21 -5.59 6.97
C ILE A 190 25.58 -6.24 8.30
N CYS A 191 25.28 -7.53 8.45
CA CYS A 191 25.53 -8.27 9.67
C CYS A 191 26.58 -9.35 9.41
N LYS A 192 27.77 -9.15 9.94
CA LYS A 192 28.95 -9.99 9.71
C LYS A 192 29.24 -10.86 10.94
N GLN A 193 29.58 -12.13 10.70
CA GLN A 193 30.07 -13.05 11.74
C GLN A 193 29.15 -13.12 12.98
N LEU A 194 27.82 -13.05 12.77
CA LEU A 194 26.85 -13.06 13.85
C LEU A 194 27.05 -14.26 14.79
N GLY A 195 26.99 -14.01 16.09
CA GLY A 195 27.23 -15.00 17.13
C GLY A 195 28.68 -15.45 17.23
N ARG A 196 29.65 -14.73 16.67
CA ARG A 196 31.09 -15.07 16.79
C ARG A 196 31.85 -13.88 17.37
N THR A 197 33.12 -14.09 17.70
CA THR A 197 33.98 -13.06 18.32
C THR A 197 34.21 -11.83 17.42
N GLU A 198 34.13 -12.01 16.10
CA GLU A 198 34.30 -10.95 15.09
C GLU A 198 32.95 -10.34 14.65
N GLU A 199 31.90 -10.47 15.47
CA GLU A 199 30.57 -9.95 15.13
C GLU A 199 30.62 -8.43 14.90
N GLU A 200 30.09 -7.99 13.75
CA GLU A 200 29.97 -6.59 13.38
C GLU A 200 28.61 -6.35 12.71
N ILE A 201 27.92 -5.29 13.14
CA ILE A 201 26.66 -4.85 12.53
C ILE A 201 26.83 -3.40 12.07
N LYS A 202 26.66 -3.17 10.77
CA LYS A 202 26.66 -1.85 10.16
C LYS A 202 25.27 -1.54 9.60
N ILE A 203 24.64 -0.48 10.10
CA ILE A 203 23.39 0.06 9.56
C ILE A 203 23.72 1.22 8.61
N THR A 204 23.11 1.21 7.43
CA THR A 204 23.22 2.23 6.38
C THR A 204 21.88 2.38 5.66
N THR A 205 21.83 3.12 4.56
CA THR A 205 20.66 3.25 3.67
C THR A 205 20.91 2.52 2.35
N LEU A 206 19.86 2.27 1.57
CA LEU A 206 19.97 1.61 0.27
C LEU A 206 20.81 2.43 -0.74
N GLY A 207 20.74 3.76 -0.66
CA GLY A 207 21.54 4.68 -1.47
C GLY A 207 23.02 4.66 -1.08
N ASP A 208 23.30 4.66 0.22
CA ASP A 208 24.67 4.70 0.77
C ASP A 208 25.26 3.29 1.02
N PHE A 209 24.57 2.24 0.56
CA PHE A 209 25.01 0.87 0.74
C PHE A 209 26.22 0.56 -0.14
N ASP A 210 27.41 0.48 0.47
CA ASP A 210 28.62 0.00 -0.20
C ASP A 210 28.70 -1.53 -0.16
N VAL A 211 28.51 -2.14 -1.33
CA VAL A 211 28.62 -3.59 -1.54
C VAL A 211 30.03 -4.15 -1.25
N ASN A 212 31.05 -3.30 -1.07
CA ASN A 212 32.40 -3.72 -0.70
C ASN A 212 32.56 -4.05 0.78
N ASP A 213 31.66 -3.56 1.63
CA ASP A 213 31.59 -3.92 3.05
C ASP A 213 31.05 -5.33 3.30
N VAL A 214 30.58 -6.01 2.25
CA VAL A 214 29.96 -7.32 2.32
C VAL A 214 30.93 -8.40 1.88
N ASP A 215 31.09 -9.44 2.71
CA ASP A 215 31.83 -10.66 2.37
C ASP A 215 30.96 -11.92 2.52
N MET A 216 31.59 -13.11 2.45
CA MET A 216 30.87 -14.39 2.49
C MET A 216 30.31 -14.75 3.88
N PHE A 217 30.73 -14.06 4.95
CA PHE A 217 30.25 -14.25 6.32
C PHE A 217 29.17 -13.23 6.71
N CYS A 218 28.71 -12.43 5.75
CA CYS A 218 27.64 -11.47 5.96
C CYS A 218 26.27 -12.06 5.60
N VAL A 219 25.27 -11.70 6.40
CA VAL A 219 23.86 -11.64 5.98
C VAL A 219 23.48 -10.17 5.86
N VAL A 220 22.83 -9.79 4.76
CA VAL A 220 22.38 -8.41 4.54
C VAL A 220 20.87 -8.35 4.67
N LEU A 221 20.34 -7.41 5.44
CA LEU A 221 18.89 -7.19 5.55
C LEU A 221 18.55 -5.84 4.93
N ILE A 222 17.56 -5.84 4.04
CA ILE A 222 17.01 -4.64 3.43
C ILE A 222 15.58 -4.46 3.96
N GLY A 223 15.31 -3.31 4.56
CA GLY A 223 13.97 -2.95 5.03
C GLY A 223 12.96 -2.84 3.88
N ASN A 224 11.69 -2.88 4.23
CA ASN A 224 10.61 -2.48 3.32
C ASN A 224 10.36 -0.97 3.39
N SER A 225 9.36 -0.49 2.63
CA SER A 225 9.01 0.93 2.55
C SER A 225 8.62 1.59 3.88
N GLN A 226 8.21 0.79 4.88
CA GLN A 226 7.80 1.25 6.21
C GLN A 226 8.89 1.08 7.28
N THR A 227 10.03 0.51 6.90
CA THR A 227 11.13 0.27 7.84
C THR A 227 11.84 1.57 8.15
N PHE A 228 12.02 1.87 9.43
CA PHE A 228 12.74 3.06 9.88
C PHE A 228 13.76 2.71 10.96
N ASN A 229 14.76 3.59 11.11
CA ASN A 229 15.74 3.50 12.18
C ASN A 229 15.28 4.30 13.41
N TYR A 230 15.37 3.71 14.59
CA TYR A 230 15.20 4.37 15.87
C TYR A 230 16.37 4.01 16.80
N LYS A 231 17.25 4.98 17.05
CA LYS A 231 18.54 4.77 17.72
C LYS A 231 19.38 3.74 16.96
N ASP A 232 19.66 2.59 17.59
CA ASP A 232 20.42 1.48 17.01
C ASP A 232 19.51 0.33 16.55
N HIS A 233 18.20 0.58 16.42
CA HIS A 233 17.21 -0.43 16.07
C HIS A 233 16.53 -0.13 14.73
N LEU A 234 16.46 -1.14 13.89
CA LEU A 234 15.60 -1.16 12.71
C LEU A 234 14.24 -1.73 13.08
N ILE A 235 13.20 -0.97 12.78
CA ILE A 235 11.82 -1.30 13.13
C ILE A 235 11.01 -1.34 11.84
N THR A 236 10.40 -2.48 11.57
CA THR A 236 9.36 -2.60 10.56
C THR A 236 8.03 -2.79 11.29
N PRO A 237 7.16 -1.75 11.33
CA PRO A 237 5.88 -1.85 12.02
C PRO A 237 5.06 -3.04 11.52
N ARG A 238 4.47 -3.79 12.45
CA ARG A 238 3.29 -4.62 12.13
C ARG A 238 2.20 -3.67 11.60
N GLY A 239 1.42 -4.09 10.60
CA GLY A 239 0.53 -3.24 9.79
C GLY A 239 -0.42 -2.28 10.53
N TYR A 240 0.13 -1.22 11.11
CA TYR A 240 -0.57 -0.30 11.99
C TYR A 240 -0.37 1.17 11.63
N LEU A 241 0.54 1.51 10.71
CA LEU A 241 0.59 2.87 10.17
C LEU A 241 -0.68 3.19 9.34
N ASN A 242 -1.31 2.16 8.76
CA ASN A 242 -2.60 2.24 8.07
C ASN A 242 -3.57 1.19 8.62
N ARG A 243 -4.10 1.40 9.84
CA ARG A 243 -5.31 0.66 10.24
C ARG A 243 -6.38 0.91 9.19
N LYS A 244 -7.15 -0.11 8.81
CA LYS A 244 -8.32 0.12 7.95
C LYS A 244 -9.18 1.17 8.63
N PRO A 245 -9.59 2.23 7.93
CA PRO A 245 -10.48 3.23 8.49
C PRO A 245 -11.75 2.54 9.02
N GLU A 246 -12.06 2.69 10.30
CA GLU A 246 -13.20 1.98 10.92
C GLU A 246 -14.42 2.88 11.03
N THR A 247 -14.20 4.18 11.24
CA THR A 247 -15.28 5.16 11.34
C THR A 247 -15.62 5.73 9.96
N GLY A 248 -16.88 6.16 9.78
CA GLY A 248 -17.31 6.81 8.53
C GLY A 248 -16.48 8.04 8.15
N SER A 249 -15.99 8.79 9.16
CA SER A 249 -15.12 9.95 8.93
C SER A 249 -13.73 9.54 8.42
N GLU A 250 -13.12 8.50 9.01
CA GLU A 250 -11.82 8.00 8.56
C GLU A 250 -11.92 7.38 7.16
N ILE A 251 -12.99 6.63 6.86
CA ILE A 251 -13.21 6.03 5.53
C ILE A 251 -13.30 7.13 4.49
N GLN A 252 -14.03 8.20 4.79
CA GLN A 252 -14.17 9.34 3.90
C GLN A 252 -12.83 10.06 3.69
N GLN A 253 -12.07 10.33 4.77
CA GLN A 253 -10.76 10.97 4.66
C GLN A 253 -9.77 10.12 3.84
N ALA A 254 -9.70 8.82 4.12
CA ALA A 254 -8.86 7.90 3.34
C ALA A 254 -9.28 7.86 1.87
N SER A 255 -10.59 7.88 1.59
CA SER A 255 -11.10 7.96 0.21
C SER A 255 -10.68 9.26 -0.48
N PHE A 256 -10.73 10.40 0.21
CA PHE A 256 -10.29 11.67 -0.36
C PHE A 256 -8.78 11.72 -0.59
N SER A 257 -7.96 11.14 0.31
CA SER A 257 -6.52 11.00 0.10
C SER A 257 -6.21 10.11 -1.11
N GLU A 258 -6.87 8.96 -1.22
CA GLU A 258 -6.72 8.06 -2.38
C GLU A 258 -7.07 8.76 -3.69
N ILE A 259 -8.20 9.49 -3.71
CA ILE A 259 -8.61 10.26 -4.88
C ILE A 259 -7.58 11.34 -5.21
N THR A 260 -7.12 12.10 -4.22
CA THR A 260 -6.16 13.19 -4.43
C THR A 260 -4.83 12.69 -5.00
N ASN A 261 -4.34 11.55 -4.51
CA ASN A 261 -3.08 10.95 -4.96
C ASN A 261 -3.14 10.38 -6.39
N ASN A 262 -4.34 10.03 -6.87
CA ASN A 262 -4.54 9.38 -8.18
C ASN A 262 -5.32 10.26 -9.17
N ILE A 263 -5.60 11.52 -8.83
CA ILE A 263 -6.31 12.43 -9.73
C ILE A 263 -5.47 12.67 -11.01
N PRO A 264 -6.09 12.61 -12.21
CA PRO A 264 -5.41 12.99 -13.44
C PRO A 264 -4.90 14.44 -13.41
N GLN A 265 -3.82 14.71 -14.15
CA GLN A 265 -3.32 16.06 -14.33
C GLN A 265 -4.43 17.01 -14.80
N ASN A 266 -4.56 18.15 -14.14
CA ASN A 266 -5.65 19.11 -14.36
C ASN A 266 -5.18 20.54 -14.07
N THR A 267 -6.05 21.51 -14.38
CA THR A 267 -5.80 22.95 -14.20
C THR A 267 -6.84 23.61 -13.29
N LEU A 268 -7.54 22.82 -12.45
CA LEU A 268 -8.58 23.36 -11.58
C LEU A 268 -7.94 24.11 -10.42
N GLU A 269 -8.52 25.26 -10.06
CA GLU A 269 -8.17 25.95 -8.82
C GLU A 269 -8.57 25.13 -7.60
N LYS A 270 -8.01 25.47 -6.43
CA LYS A 270 -8.16 24.70 -5.19
C LYS A 270 -9.63 24.39 -4.84
N ASP A 271 -10.52 25.37 -4.99
CA ASP A 271 -11.90 25.22 -4.57
C ASP A 271 -12.73 24.39 -5.58
N ALA A 272 -12.49 24.56 -6.87
CA ALA A 272 -13.02 23.73 -7.94
C ALA A 272 -12.50 22.30 -7.88
N LEU A 273 -11.22 22.11 -7.57
CA LEU A 273 -10.59 20.80 -7.37
C LEU A 273 -11.23 20.06 -6.20
N TRP A 274 -11.52 20.76 -5.10
CA TRP A 274 -12.24 20.16 -3.96
C TRP A 274 -13.65 19.69 -4.34
N ALA A 275 -14.39 20.49 -5.12
CA ALA A 275 -15.67 20.07 -5.66
C ALA A 275 -15.54 18.85 -6.60
N ALA A 276 -14.48 18.78 -7.42
CA ALA A 276 -14.21 17.64 -8.28
C ALA A 276 -13.92 16.36 -7.47
N ILE A 277 -13.12 16.44 -6.40
CA ILE A 277 -12.83 15.31 -5.51
C ILE A 277 -14.12 14.73 -4.92
N ARG A 278 -15.03 15.59 -4.47
CA ARG A 278 -16.34 15.14 -3.95
C ARG A 278 -17.23 14.54 -5.04
N CYS A 279 -17.19 15.05 -6.26
CA CYS A 279 -17.86 14.45 -7.42
C CYS A 279 -17.30 13.05 -7.74
N ILE A 280 -15.98 12.87 -7.72
CA ILE A 280 -15.32 11.56 -7.91
C ILE A 280 -15.70 10.61 -6.78
N HIS A 281 -15.70 11.08 -5.53
CA HIS A 281 -16.05 10.24 -4.38
C HIS A 281 -17.47 9.68 -4.47
N THR A 282 -18.44 10.49 -4.92
CA THR A 282 -19.82 10.02 -5.05
C THR A 282 -20.07 9.15 -6.29
N SER A 283 -19.17 9.13 -7.27
CA SER A 283 -19.32 8.36 -8.51
C SER A 283 -18.41 7.13 -8.60
N GLY A 284 -17.28 7.13 -7.89
CA GLY A 284 -16.20 6.16 -8.08
C GLY A 284 -15.44 6.33 -9.40
N ASP A 285 -15.59 7.47 -10.08
CA ASP A 285 -15.10 7.69 -11.44
C ASP A 285 -14.23 8.96 -11.53
N TYR A 286 -12.92 8.76 -11.69
CA TYR A 286 -11.91 9.83 -11.83
C TYR A 286 -12.13 10.73 -13.05
N GLU A 287 -12.87 10.29 -14.07
CA GLU A 287 -13.11 11.11 -15.26
C GLU A 287 -13.98 12.34 -14.97
N TYR A 288 -14.72 12.35 -13.86
CA TYR A 288 -15.57 13.48 -13.49
C TYR A 288 -14.83 14.80 -13.28
N ILE A 289 -13.52 14.76 -13.06
CA ILE A 289 -12.71 15.99 -13.02
C ILE A 289 -12.77 16.77 -14.35
N LYS A 290 -12.90 16.07 -15.49
CA LYS A 290 -12.96 16.68 -16.83
C LYS A 290 -14.28 17.41 -17.08
N TYR A 291 -15.35 16.94 -16.43
CA TYR A 291 -16.72 17.41 -16.65
C TYR A 291 -17.11 18.55 -15.72
N LEU A 292 -16.40 18.76 -14.61
CA LEU A 292 -16.66 19.90 -13.74
C LEU A 292 -16.12 21.20 -14.36
N LYS A 293 -16.99 22.20 -14.45
CA LYS A 293 -16.65 23.58 -14.81
C LYS A 293 -17.23 24.52 -13.77
N THR A 294 -16.43 25.48 -13.32
CA THR A 294 -16.86 26.51 -12.37
C THR A 294 -16.46 27.88 -12.89
N SER A 295 -17.21 28.91 -12.51
CA SER A 295 -16.67 30.28 -12.55
C SER A 295 -15.57 30.43 -11.49
N GLU A 296 -14.77 31.48 -11.60
CA GLU A 296 -13.70 31.78 -10.64
C GLU A 296 -14.27 31.89 -9.22
N GLN A 297 -13.60 31.24 -8.25
CA GLN A 297 -13.93 31.26 -6.82
C GLN A 297 -15.39 30.88 -6.46
N ALA A 298 -16.14 30.20 -7.33
CA ALA A 298 -17.56 29.91 -7.11
C ALA A 298 -17.79 29.17 -5.78
N ILE A 299 -16.98 28.14 -5.53
CA ILE A 299 -17.10 27.30 -4.32
C ILE A 299 -16.70 28.10 -3.08
N THR A 300 -15.67 28.96 -3.20
CA THR A 300 -15.24 29.88 -2.12
C THR A 300 -16.32 30.90 -1.74
N ILE A 301 -17.01 31.48 -2.73
CA ILE A 301 -18.12 32.40 -2.50
C ILE A 301 -19.26 31.68 -1.77
N TRP A 302 -19.61 30.48 -2.23
CA TRP A 302 -20.67 29.69 -1.61
C TRP A 302 -20.30 29.20 -0.22
N HIS A 303 -19.04 28.86 0.03
CA HIS A 303 -18.56 28.52 1.37
C HIS A 303 -18.89 29.61 2.38
N LYS A 304 -18.55 30.87 2.08
CA LYS A 304 -18.85 32.03 2.94
C LYS A 304 -20.36 32.25 3.11
N TYR A 305 -21.11 32.18 2.01
CA TYR A 305 -22.57 32.34 2.05
C TYR A 305 -23.27 31.27 2.89
N LEU A 306 -22.84 30.00 2.77
CA LEU A 306 -23.40 28.89 3.51
C LEU A 306 -23.03 28.95 5.00
N GLN A 307 -21.80 29.32 5.34
CA GLN A 307 -21.40 29.55 6.74
C GLN A 307 -22.21 30.66 7.42
N ALA A 308 -22.68 31.65 6.66
CA ALA A 308 -23.54 32.72 7.13
C ALA A 308 -25.04 32.35 7.23
N GLY A 309 -25.40 31.07 7.08
CA GLY A 309 -26.80 30.61 7.16
C GLY A 309 -27.62 30.83 5.88
N GLY A 310 -26.95 30.98 4.74
CA GLY A 310 -27.58 31.16 3.43
C GLY A 310 -28.65 30.11 3.10
N THR A 311 -29.64 30.52 2.29
CA THR A 311 -30.70 29.65 1.78
C THR A 311 -30.26 28.89 0.52
N ILE A 312 -30.56 27.60 0.47
CA ILE A 312 -30.35 26.69 -0.67
C ILE A 312 -31.72 26.33 -1.26
N VAL A 313 -31.89 26.49 -2.56
CA VAL A 313 -33.09 26.07 -3.30
C VAL A 313 -32.74 24.91 -4.20
N THR A 314 -33.50 23.82 -4.16
CA THR A 314 -33.27 22.64 -5.01
C THR A 314 -34.43 22.36 -5.95
N ASP A 315 -34.14 21.86 -7.15
CA ASP A 315 -35.17 21.50 -8.14
C ASP A 315 -35.98 20.27 -7.73
N VAL A 316 -35.31 19.28 -7.13
CA VAL A 316 -35.93 18.03 -6.67
C VAL A 316 -35.55 17.67 -5.24
N THR A 317 -36.37 16.84 -4.60
CA THR A 317 -36.16 16.39 -3.22
C THR A 317 -34.93 15.51 -3.05
N MET A 318 -34.49 14.80 -4.09
CA MET A 318 -33.27 13.99 -4.04
C MET A 318 -32.00 14.83 -3.85
N VAL A 319 -31.93 16.03 -4.44
CA VAL A 319 -30.82 16.96 -4.19
C VAL A 319 -30.83 17.39 -2.73
N GLN A 320 -32.00 17.79 -2.22
CA GLN A 320 -32.17 18.17 -0.81
C GLN A 320 -31.75 17.05 0.15
N ALA A 321 -32.10 15.79 -0.15
CA ALA A 321 -31.73 14.63 0.66
C ALA A 321 -30.22 14.32 0.63
N GLY A 322 -29.53 14.66 -0.46
CA GLY A 322 -28.09 14.47 -0.62
C GLY A 322 -27.23 15.51 0.11
N ILE A 323 -27.80 16.65 0.53
CA ILE A 323 -27.08 17.67 1.29
C ILE A 323 -26.99 17.23 2.76
N THR A 324 -25.77 17.19 3.31
CA THR A 324 -25.51 16.64 4.64
C THR A 324 -26.21 17.45 5.74
N LYS A 325 -27.15 16.82 6.45
CA LYS A 325 -27.93 17.45 7.55
C LYS A 325 -27.08 18.05 8.66
N GLY A 326 -25.93 17.44 8.95
CA GLY A 326 -24.97 17.95 9.94
C GLY A 326 -24.46 19.35 9.59
N TYR A 327 -24.16 19.62 8.32
CA TYR A 327 -23.68 20.93 7.87
C TYR A 327 -24.80 21.97 7.88
N ILE A 328 -25.99 21.59 7.41
CA ILE A 328 -27.19 22.43 7.46
C ILE A 328 -27.48 22.89 8.90
N SER A 329 -27.43 21.95 9.85
CA SER A 329 -27.72 22.23 11.26
C SER A 329 -26.61 23.07 11.91
N LYS A 330 -25.34 22.83 11.56
CA LYS A 330 -24.18 23.58 12.08
C LYS A 330 -24.26 25.07 11.79
N TYR A 331 -24.69 25.45 10.58
CA TYR A 331 -24.73 26.85 10.14
C TYR A 331 -26.15 27.42 10.02
N ASN A 332 -27.17 26.69 10.48
CA ASN A 332 -28.58 27.09 10.46
C ASN A 332 -29.08 27.48 9.04
N ASN A 333 -28.67 26.74 8.02
CA ASN A 333 -29.12 26.98 6.64
C ASN A 333 -30.57 26.56 6.45
N LYS A 334 -31.27 27.27 5.55
CA LYS A 334 -32.58 26.86 5.06
C LYS A 334 -32.43 26.13 3.73
N VAL A 335 -32.91 24.88 3.63
CA VAL A 335 -32.96 24.12 2.37
C VAL A 335 -34.40 23.96 1.93
N VAL A 336 -34.72 24.45 0.73
CA VAL A 336 -36.10 24.54 0.21
C VAL A 336 -36.21 23.80 -1.12
N CYS A 337 -37.18 22.90 -1.22
CA CYS A 337 -37.62 22.32 -2.48
C CYS A 337 -39.14 22.54 -2.62
N LEU A 338 -39.54 23.39 -3.56
CA LEU A 338 -40.98 23.71 -3.77
C LEU A 338 -41.66 22.78 -4.78
N LEU A 339 -40.98 21.72 -5.23
CA LEU A 339 -41.51 20.78 -6.24
C LEU A 339 -42.92 20.25 -5.92
N ASN A 340 -43.20 20.03 -4.64
CA ASN A 340 -44.47 19.49 -4.14
C ASN A 340 -45.34 20.54 -3.42
N ASP A 341 -44.98 21.83 -3.53
CA ASP A 341 -45.77 22.91 -2.93
C ASP A 341 -47.13 23.04 -3.66
N PRO A 342 -48.26 23.17 -2.95
CA PRO A 342 -49.57 23.34 -3.57
C PRO A 342 -49.66 24.53 -4.54
N GLU A 343 -48.95 25.63 -4.28
CA GLU A 343 -48.88 26.78 -5.21
C GLU A 343 -48.11 26.42 -6.48
N THR A 344 -47.07 25.60 -6.36
CA THR A 344 -46.30 25.10 -7.51
C THR A 344 -47.14 24.22 -8.43
N LEU A 345 -47.99 23.36 -7.87
CA LEU A 345 -48.87 22.50 -8.66
C LEU A 345 -49.87 23.33 -9.47
N LYS A 346 -50.49 24.34 -8.84
CA LYS A 346 -51.41 25.27 -9.52
C LYS A 346 -50.70 26.05 -10.62
N LEU A 347 -49.53 26.63 -10.32
CA LEU A 347 -48.74 27.38 -11.29
C LEU A 347 -48.32 26.52 -12.49
N ALA A 348 -47.97 25.25 -12.26
CA ALA A 348 -47.62 24.32 -13.32
C ALA A 348 -48.79 24.05 -14.27
N GLU A 349 -50.01 23.89 -13.73
CA GLU A 349 -51.23 23.69 -14.52
C GLU A 349 -51.65 24.96 -15.26
N GLU A 350 -51.65 26.12 -14.58
CA GLU A 350 -52.08 27.41 -15.13
C GLU A 350 -51.18 27.89 -16.28
N GLU A 351 -49.86 27.69 -16.17
CA GLU A 351 -48.90 28.17 -17.17
C GLU A 351 -48.36 27.06 -18.09
N GLY A 352 -48.83 25.82 -17.95
CA GLY A 352 -48.39 24.68 -18.78
C GLY A 352 -46.92 24.30 -18.58
N LEU A 353 -46.40 24.49 -17.36
CA LEU A 353 -44.99 24.25 -17.02
C LEU A 353 -44.78 22.86 -16.41
N THR A 354 -43.54 22.37 -16.45
CA THR A 354 -43.16 21.21 -15.63
C THR A 354 -43.19 21.57 -14.14
N ARG A 355 -43.51 20.61 -13.25
CA ARG A 355 -43.54 20.85 -11.79
C ARG A 355 -42.21 21.41 -11.25
N THR A 356 -41.09 20.91 -11.75
CA THR A 356 -39.74 21.41 -11.38
C THR A 356 -39.53 22.84 -11.83
N GLN A 357 -39.96 23.19 -13.04
CA GLN A 357 -39.88 24.56 -13.57
C GLN A 357 -40.75 25.52 -12.78
N ALA A 358 -42.03 25.20 -12.57
CA ALA A 358 -42.95 26.00 -11.75
C ALA A 358 -42.44 26.15 -10.30
N GLY A 359 -41.87 25.09 -9.73
CA GLY A 359 -41.31 25.11 -8.38
C GLY A 359 -40.13 26.07 -8.25
N ILE A 360 -39.23 26.03 -9.22
CA ILE A 360 -38.10 26.97 -9.28
C ILE A 360 -38.56 28.40 -9.57
N LYS A 361 -39.52 28.60 -10.47
CA LYS A 361 -40.11 29.92 -10.74
C LYS A 361 -40.72 30.55 -9.48
N LEU A 362 -41.44 29.76 -8.68
CA LEU A 362 -41.98 30.20 -7.40
C LEU A 362 -40.86 30.47 -6.38
N ALA A 363 -39.85 29.61 -6.32
CA ALA A 363 -38.72 29.76 -5.40
C ALA A 363 -37.87 31.00 -5.72
N ALA A 364 -37.69 31.34 -7.00
CA ALA A 364 -37.00 32.55 -7.45
C ALA A 364 -37.66 33.82 -6.90
N LYS A 365 -38.99 33.87 -6.89
CA LYS A 365 -39.75 34.98 -6.27
C LYS A 365 -39.59 35.03 -4.75
N LYS A 366 -39.64 33.88 -4.07
CA LYS A 366 -39.58 33.79 -2.59
C LYS A 366 -38.16 33.95 -2.03
N TYR A 367 -37.13 33.55 -2.78
CA TYR A 367 -35.74 33.49 -2.35
C TYR A 367 -34.78 33.98 -3.45
N PRO A 368 -34.86 35.26 -3.86
CA PRO A 368 -34.12 35.77 -5.02
C PRO A 368 -32.60 35.78 -4.85
N LYS A 369 -32.12 35.66 -3.60
CA LYS A 369 -30.69 35.62 -3.24
C LYS A 369 -30.21 34.21 -2.85
N ALA A 370 -31.00 33.16 -3.09
CA ALA A 370 -30.59 31.79 -2.75
C ALA A 370 -29.46 31.27 -3.64
N LEU A 371 -28.81 30.20 -3.18
CA LEU A 371 -28.02 29.31 -4.04
C LEU A 371 -28.98 28.31 -4.70
N PHE A 372 -29.10 28.36 -6.01
CA PHE A 372 -29.98 27.45 -6.76
C PHE A 372 -29.22 26.21 -7.20
N VAL A 373 -29.76 25.03 -6.91
CA VAL A 373 -29.09 23.74 -7.08
C VAL A 373 -29.96 22.81 -7.91
N ILE A 374 -29.59 22.64 -9.18
CA ILE A 374 -30.37 21.91 -10.18
C ILE A 374 -29.67 20.59 -10.48
N GLY A 375 -30.21 19.49 -9.97
CA GLY A 375 -29.62 18.17 -10.11
C GLY A 375 -30.35 17.22 -11.06
N ASN A 376 -31.53 17.58 -11.56
CA ASN A 376 -32.32 16.67 -12.39
C ASN A 376 -32.94 17.35 -13.61
N ALA A 377 -33.68 18.45 -13.43
CA ALA A 377 -34.54 18.98 -14.49
C ALA A 377 -33.84 20.05 -15.36
N PRO A 378 -33.65 19.83 -16.67
CA PRO A 378 -33.11 20.85 -17.58
C PRO A 378 -34.02 22.07 -17.69
N THR A 379 -35.34 21.86 -17.65
CA THR A 379 -36.35 22.94 -17.69
C THR A 379 -36.24 23.89 -16.51
N ALA A 380 -35.85 23.38 -15.34
CA ALA A 380 -35.60 24.18 -14.15
C ALA A 380 -34.34 25.05 -14.30
N LEU A 381 -33.28 24.52 -14.92
CA LEU A 381 -32.07 25.29 -15.19
C LEU A 381 -32.32 26.38 -16.25
N ILE A 382 -33.04 26.04 -17.32
CA ILE A 382 -33.50 26.97 -18.36
C ILE A 382 -34.24 28.15 -17.73
N GLU A 383 -35.24 27.89 -16.88
CA GLU A 383 -36.03 28.92 -16.19
C GLU A 383 -35.16 29.88 -15.36
N ILE A 384 -34.16 29.37 -14.63
CA ILE A 384 -33.25 30.23 -13.85
C ILE A 384 -32.42 31.10 -14.78
N THR A 385 -31.88 30.50 -15.85
CA THR A 385 -31.03 31.25 -16.79
C THR A 385 -31.82 32.34 -17.52
N ASP A 386 -33.09 32.08 -17.87
CA ASP A 386 -34.00 33.08 -18.44
C ASP A 386 -34.20 34.26 -17.48
N GLN A 387 -34.56 34.00 -16.23
CA GLN A 387 -34.81 35.06 -15.26
C GLN A 387 -33.56 35.88 -14.91
N ILE A 388 -32.38 35.25 -14.90
CA ILE A 388 -31.11 35.97 -14.72
C ILE A 388 -30.85 36.88 -15.92
N GLN A 389 -31.00 36.37 -17.14
CA GLN A 389 -30.77 37.12 -18.38
C GLN A 389 -31.75 38.30 -18.53
N GLU A 390 -32.99 38.13 -18.08
CA GLU A 390 -34.02 39.18 -18.04
C GLU A 390 -33.82 40.18 -16.90
N GLY A 391 -32.88 39.93 -15.98
CA GLY A 391 -32.62 40.77 -14.81
C GLY A 391 -33.69 40.65 -13.70
N THR A 392 -34.57 39.65 -13.77
CA THR A 392 -35.62 39.42 -12.78
C THR A 392 -35.16 38.57 -11.60
N LEU A 393 -34.00 37.90 -11.71
CA LEU A 393 -33.37 37.10 -10.65
C LEU A 393 -31.87 37.43 -10.52
N SER A 394 -31.39 37.60 -9.27
CA SER A 394 -29.98 37.87 -8.97
C SER A 394 -29.53 36.99 -7.79
N PRO A 395 -29.29 35.69 -8.03
CA PRO A 395 -29.01 34.71 -6.99
C PRO A 395 -27.55 34.77 -6.53
N THR A 396 -27.24 34.13 -5.41
CA THR A 396 -25.83 34.00 -4.97
C THR A 396 -25.04 33.06 -5.87
N GLY A 397 -25.70 32.14 -6.56
CA GLY A 397 -25.09 31.30 -7.57
C GLY A 397 -26.02 30.21 -8.07
N VAL A 398 -25.53 29.46 -9.06
CA VAL A 398 -26.27 28.36 -9.69
C VAL A 398 -25.37 27.14 -9.84
N ILE A 399 -25.81 25.99 -9.33
CA ILE A 399 -25.23 24.68 -9.61
C ILE A 399 -26.09 23.98 -10.65
N GLY A 400 -25.55 23.80 -11.85
CA GLY A 400 -26.20 23.12 -12.98
C GLY A 400 -25.63 21.73 -13.21
N ALA A 401 -26.26 20.72 -12.63
CA ALA A 401 -25.94 19.32 -12.88
C ALA A 401 -27.16 18.47 -13.32
N PRO A 402 -28.07 18.95 -14.19
CA PRO A 402 -29.14 18.10 -14.70
C PRO A 402 -28.55 16.96 -15.55
N VAL A 403 -29.12 15.76 -15.42
CA VAL A 403 -28.76 14.56 -16.18
C VAL A 403 -29.85 14.21 -17.17
N GLY A 404 -29.49 13.63 -18.30
CA GLY A 404 -30.45 13.10 -19.26
C GLY A 404 -30.03 13.31 -20.72
N PHE A 405 -31.01 13.19 -21.61
CA PHE A 405 -30.74 13.15 -23.05
C PHE A 405 -31.40 14.29 -23.84
N ILE A 406 -32.49 14.86 -23.33
CA ILE A 406 -33.28 15.92 -23.99
C ILE A 406 -33.08 17.24 -23.25
N ASN A 407 -32.76 18.31 -23.98
CA ASN A 407 -32.56 19.69 -23.49
C ASN A 407 -31.46 19.88 -22.43
N VAL A 408 -30.75 18.84 -22.02
CA VAL A 408 -29.71 18.90 -20.98
C VAL A 408 -28.50 19.71 -21.42
N ILE A 409 -27.97 19.43 -22.61
CA ILE A 409 -26.79 20.15 -23.13
C ILE A 409 -27.13 21.63 -23.29
N GLU A 410 -28.25 21.94 -23.95
CA GLU A 410 -28.72 23.31 -24.14
C GLU A 410 -28.86 24.05 -22.80
N SER A 411 -29.55 23.47 -21.81
CA SER A 411 -29.71 24.10 -20.49
C SER A 411 -28.38 24.47 -19.82
N LYS A 412 -27.33 23.67 -20.03
CA LYS A 412 -26.00 23.89 -19.47
C LYS A 412 -25.19 24.92 -20.24
N GLU A 413 -25.29 24.92 -21.56
CA GLU A 413 -24.64 25.95 -22.38
C GLU A 413 -25.22 27.34 -22.06
N ARG A 414 -26.53 27.43 -21.80
CA ARG A 414 -27.17 28.68 -21.33
C ARG A 414 -26.60 29.17 -20.01
N LEU A 415 -26.33 28.28 -19.06
CA LEU A 415 -25.70 28.68 -17.80
C LEU A 415 -24.30 29.28 -18.01
N LYS A 416 -23.53 28.76 -18.98
CA LYS A 416 -22.18 29.28 -19.27
C LYS A 416 -22.17 30.70 -19.84
N THR A 417 -23.27 31.16 -20.43
CA THR A 417 -23.33 32.53 -20.97
C THR A 417 -23.51 33.58 -19.87
N ILE A 418 -23.84 33.16 -18.64
CA ILE A 418 -24.00 34.04 -17.49
C ILE A 418 -22.61 34.30 -16.87
N THR A 419 -22.13 35.53 -16.98
CA THR A 419 -20.82 35.94 -16.46
C THR A 419 -20.90 36.67 -15.11
N GLU A 420 -22.08 37.15 -14.74
CA GLU A 420 -22.29 38.03 -13.58
C GLU A 420 -22.54 37.26 -12.28
N ILE A 421 -22.91 35.98 -12.38
CA ILE A 421 -23.33 35.13 -11.27
C ILE A 421 -22.41 33.92 -11.16
N PRO A 422 -21.91 33.58 -9.95
CA PRO A 422 -21.10 32.40 -9.77
C PRO A 422 -21.84 31.12 -10.17
N TYR A 423 -21.17 30.22 -10.89
CA TYR A 423 -21.76 28.95 -11.30
C TYR A 423 -20.82 27.77 -11.18
N ALA A 424 -21.42 26.58 -11.07
CA ALA A 424 -20.75 25.28 -11.19
C ALA A 424 -21.60 24.34 -12.03
N LEU A 425 -20.95 23.52 -12.85
CA LEU A 425 -21.57 22.82 -13.96
C LEU A 425 -20.92 21.45 -14.11
N ILE A 426 -21.74 20.40 -14.25
CA ILE A 426 -21.29 19.12 -14.80
C ILE A 426 -21.67 19.09 -16.29
N THR A 427 -20.69 19.13 -17.17
CA THR A 427 -20.89 19.28 -18.62
C THR A 427 -21.53 18.06 -19.29
N GLU A 428 -21.82 18.18 -20.59
CA GLU A 428 -22.39 17.13 -21.43
C GLU A 428 -23.76 16.64 -20.92
N LYS A 429 -24.06 15.36 -21.12
CA LYS A 429 -25.30 14.69 -20.67
C LYS A 429 -25.23 14.19 -19.22
N ARG A 430 -24.05 14.31 -18.58
CA ARG A 430 -23.74 13.79 -17.24
C ARG A 430 -24.25 14.72 -16.15
N GLY A 431 -24.41 14.23 -14.93
CA GLY A 431 -24.94 15.00 -13.82
C GLY A 431 -25.79 14.10 -12.95
N GLY A 432 -26.68 14.71 -12.18
CA GLY A 432 -27.54 14.00 -11.25
C GLY A 432 -27.60 14.71 -9.91
N SER A 433 -28.59 14.31 -9.11
CA SER A 433 -28.82 14.89 -7.79
C SER A 433 -27.64 14.67 -6.83
N ASN A 434 -26.93 13.55 -6.98
CA ASN A 434 -25.72 13.24 -6.22
C ASN A 434 -24.60 14.26 -6.49
N PHE A 435 -24.34 14.62 -7.75
CA PHE A 435 -23.31 15.60 -8.09
C PHE A 435 -23.69 17.02 -7.64
N ALA A 436 -24.95 17.40 -7.84
CA ALA A 436 -25.44 18.71 -7.39
C ALA A 436 -25.29 18.86 -5.87
N ALA A 437 -25.68 17.83 -5.11
CA ALA A 437 -25.47 17.79 -3.66
C ALA A 437 -24.00 17.71 -3.26
N ALA A 438 -23.16 16.96 -3.99
CA ALA A 438 -21.73 16.86 -3.73
C ALA A 438 -21.03 18.22 -3.84
N ILE A 439 -21.39 19.05 -4.82
CA ILE A 439 -20.85 20.40 -4.99
C ILE A 439 -21.28 21.32 -3.83
N VAL A 440 -22.54 21.24 -3.37
CA VAL A 440 -22.98 21.97 -2.17
C VAL A 440 -22.20 21.53 -0.93
N ASN A 441 -22.06 20.21 -0.75
CA ASN A 441 -21.30 19.67 0.38
C ASN A 441 -19.80 20.02 0.29
N ALA A 442 -19.25 20.21 -0.91
CA ALA A 442 -17.90 20.74 -1.11
C ALA A 442 -17.79 22.18 -0.63
N ALA A 443 -18.77 23.03 -0.95
CA ALA A 443 -18.83 24.38 -0.44
C ALA A 443 -18.93 24.41 1.10
N PHE A 444 -19.66 23.49 1.73
CA PHE A 444 -19.67 23.39 3.21
C PHE A 444 -18.33 23.00 3.83
N THR A 445 -17.52 22.22 3.11
CA THR A 445 -16.30 21.57 3.62
C THR A 445 -15.03 22.10 2.98
N LEU A 446 -15.05 23.28 2.37
CA LEU A 446 -13.89 23.83 1.67
C LEU A 446 -12.65 23.98 2.58
N GLU A 447 -12.87 24.21 3.88
CA GLU A 447 -11.83 24.23 4.92
C GLU A 447 -11.07 22.89 5.07
N GLU A 448 -11.67 21.77 4.65
CA GLU A 448 -11.06 20.43 4.69
C GLU A 448 -10.15 20.15 3.48
N ALA A 449 -10.12 21.03 2.48
CA ALA A 449 -9.30 20.89 1.29
C ALA A 449 -7.80 21.07 1.61
N LYS A 450 -7.15 19.99 2.07
CA LYS A 450 -5.70 19.86 2.24
C LYS A 450 -5.02 19.50 0.91
N LEU A 451 -5.26 20.35 -0.09
CA LEU A 451 -4.76 20.24 -1.47
C LEU A 451 -3.52 21.10 -1.67
#